data_AF-A0A7K3YJ71-F1
#
_entry.id   AF-A0A7K3YJ71-F1
#
_cell.length_a   1.000
_cell.length_b   1.000
_cell.length_c   1.000
_cell.angle_alpha   90.00
_cell.angle_beta   90.00
_cell.angle_gamma   90.00
#
_symmetry.space_group_name_H-M   'P 1'
#
loop_
_entity.id
_entity.type
_entity.pdbx_description
1 polymer ?
#
loop_
_entity_poly.entity_id
_entity_poly.type
_entity_poly.pdbx_seq_one_letter_code
_entity_poly.pdbx_strand_id
1 'polypeptide(L)' 'PVDDSMAFAAKLLDETGIVATPGVGFGTNGEGFVRFAITRSVERIREAVDRMRGLDL' A
#
# COMPACT_ATOMS: atom_id res chain seq x y z
N PRO A 1 7.90 6.21 -7.25
CA PRO A 1 6.92 5.41 -8.03
C PRO A 1 7.45 3.99 -8.14
N VAL A 2 6.58 3.00 -7.99
CA VAL A 2 6.96 1.59 -8.21
C VAL A 2 6.77 1.24 -9.69
N ASP A 3 7.42 0.17 -10.16
CA ASP A 3 7.29 -0.24 -11.57
C ASP A 3 5.95 -0.92 -11.86
N ASP A 4 5.41 -1.67 -10.90
CA ASP A 4 4.12 -2.36 -10.97
C ASP A 4 3.33 -2.14 -9.67
N SER A 5 2.30 -1.32 -9.74
CA SER A 5 1.43 -1.00 -8.61
C SER A 5 0.60 -2.19 -8.11
N MET A 6 0.29 -3.17 -8.95
CA MET A 6 -0.40 -4.40 -8.55
C MET A 6 0.53 -5.31 -7.76
N ALA A 7 1.74 -5.57 -8.29
CA ALA A 7 2.73 -6.39 -7.60
C ALA A 7 3.12 -5.80 -6.24
N PHE A 8 3.28 -4.48 -6.18
CA PHE A 8 3.55 -3.78 -4.93
C PHE A 8 2.39 -3.89 -3.92
N ALA A 9 1.14 -3.74 -4.36
CA ALA A 9 -0.02 -3.90 -3.48
C ALA A 9 -0.16 -5.34 -2.95
N ALA A 10 0.16 -6.35 -3.77
CA ALA A 10 0.20 -7.75 -3.34
C ALA A 10 1.30 -7.99 -2.29
N LYS A 11 2.52 -7.50 -2.54
CA LYS A 11 3.64 -7.59 -1.60
C LYS A 11 3.31 -6.98 -0.24
N LEU A 12 2.69 -5.80 -0.22
CA LEU A 12 2.22 -5.16 1.02
C LEU A 12 1.24 -6.04 1.78
N LEU A 13 0.30 -6.68 1.10
CA LEU A 13 -0.66 -7.57 1.75
C LEU A 13 0.03 -8.80 2.31
N ASP A 14 0.86 -9.47 1.52
CA ASP A 14 1.46 -10.75 1.88
C ASP A 14 2.51 -10.61 3.00
N GLU A 15 3.35 -9.58 2.94
CA GLU A 15 4.47 -9.41 3.88
C GLU A 15 4.10 -8.60 5.13
N THR A 16 3.11 -7.70 5.04
CA THR A 16 2.78 -6.78 6.16
C THR A 16 1.33 -6.89 6.64
N GLY A 17 0.48 -7.59 5.90
CA GLY A 17 -0.96 -7.66 6.17
C GLY A 17 -1.69 -6.35 5.92
N ILE A 18 -1.17 -5.50 5.02
CA ILE A 18 -1.74 -4.18 4.71
C ILE A 18 -2.32 -4.20 3.30
N VAL A 19 -3.63 -3.98 3.21
CA VAL A 19 -4.32 -3.83 1.92
C VAL A 19 -4.17 -2.38 1.44
N ALA A 20 -3.63 -2.22 0.23
CA ALA A 20 -3.62 -0.96 -0.51
C ALA A 20 -4.41 -1.11 -1.82
N THR A 21 -5.02 -0.02 -2.32
CA THR A 21 -5.61 -0.05 -3.66
C THR A 21 -4.52 0.26 -4.69
N PRO A 22 -4.24 -0.63 -5.66
CA PRO A 22 -3.25 -0.39 -6.70
C PRO A 22 -3.70 0.75 -7.62
N GLY A 23 -2.76 1.63 -7.96
CA GLY A 23 -3.03 2.86 -8.68
C GLY A 23 -3.54 2.64 -10.11
N VAL A 24 -3.15 1.55 -10.77
CA VAL A 24 -3.66 1.16 -12.10
C VAL A 24 -5.20 1.07 -12.15
N GLY A 25 -5.85 0.77 -11.02
CA GLY A 25 -7.31 0.75 -10.89
C GLY A 25 -7.97 2.13 -11.07
N PHE A 26 -7.20 3.21 -11.02
CA PHE A 26 -7.65 4.59 -11.24
C PHE A 26 -7.30 5.14 -12.64
N GLY A 27 -6.76 4.30 -13.52
CA GLY A 27 -6.34 4.66 -14.88
C GLY A 27 -4.82 4.75 -15.05
N THR A 28 -4.37 5.01 -16.28
CA THR A 28 -2.95 4.94 -16.66
C THR A 28 -2.04 5.87 -15.84
N ASN A 29 -2.54 7.03 -15.42
CA ASN A 29 -1.78 7.98 -14.61
C ASN A 29 -1.65 7.56 -13.13
N GLY A 30 -2.35 6.51 -12.71
CA GLY A 30 -2.21 5.94 -11.37
C GLY A 30 -1.10 4.91 -11.26
N GLU A 31 -0.55 4.42 -12.38
CA GLU A 31 0.53 3.43 -12.36
C GLU A 31 1.74 3.95 -11.58
N GLY A 32 2.36 3.06 -10.81
CA GLY A 32 3.46 3.37 -9.91
C GLY A 32 3.08 4.03 -8.59
N PHE A 33 1.78 4.12 -8.27
CA PHE A 33 1.26 4.60 -6.99
C PHE A 33 0.28 3.60 -6.36
N VAL A 34 0.01 3.77 -5.07
CA VAL A 34 -1.07 3.08 -4.34
C VAL A 34 -1.87 4.06 -3.51
N ARG A 35 -3.12 3.71 -3.19
CA ARG A 35 -4.01 4.53 -2.36
C ARG A 35 -4.36 3.80 -1.06
N PHE A 36 -4.28 4.54 0.05
CA PHE A 36 -4.76 4.11 1.36
C PHE A 36 -6.03 4.86 1.78
N ALA A 37 -6.93 4.16 2.47
CA ALA A 37 -8.08 4.78 3.10
C ALA A 37 -7.77 5.11 4.56
N ILE A 38 -7.96 6.37 4.96
CA ILE A 38 -7.73 6.85 6.33
C ILE A 38 -9.06 6.80 7.10
N THR A 39 -9.60 5.59 7.28
CA THR A 39 -10.94 5.36 7.85
C THR A 39 -10.92 4.60 9.17
N ARG A 40 -9.73 4.34 9.73
CA ARG A 40 -9.49 3.66 11.01
C ARG A 40 -8.90 4.63 12.03
N SER A 41 -8.79 4.21 13.29
CA SER A 41 -8.20 5.05 14.34
C SER A 41 -6.72 5.35 14.06
N VAL A 42 -6.23 6.43 14.66
CA VAL A 42 -4.82 6.85 14.53
C VAL A 42 -3.88 5.75 15.01
N GLU A 43 -4.24 5.05 16.08
CA GLU A 43 -3.48 3.93 16.65
C GLU A 43 -3.33 2.80 15.63
N ARG A 44 -4.42 2.43 14.95
CA ARG A 44 -4.39 1.38 13.92
C ARG A 44 -3.57 1.80 12.69
N ILE A 45 -3.61 3.07 12.31
CA ILE A 45 -2.81 3.60 11.21
C ILE A 45 -1.32 3.63 11.59
N ARG A 46 -0.97 4.03 12.82
CA ARG A 46 0.41 3.98 13.32
C ARG A 46 0.97 2.57 13.28
N GLU A 47 0.20 1.59 13.73
CA GLU A 47 0.59 0.18 13.66
C GLU A 47 0.86 -0.27 12.22
N ALA A 48 0.02 0.13 11.25
CA ALA A 48 0.26 -0.16 9.84
C ALA A 48 1.56 0.48 9.33
N VAL A 49 1.82 1.74 9.68
CA VAL A 49 3.09 2.41 9.33
C VAL A 49 4.29 1.70 9.95
N ASP A 50 4.20 1.26 11.20
CA ASP A 50 5.29 0.54 11.87
C ASP A 50 5.58 -0.81 11.20
N ARG A 51 4.54 -1.55 10.79
CA ARG A 51 4.70 -2.79 10.00
C ARG A 51 5.38 -2.54 8.65
N MET A 52 5.05 -1.43 7.97
CA MET A 52 5.67 -1.08 6.68
C MET A 52 7.17 -0.78 6.79
N ARG A 53 7.67 -0.33 7.95
CA ARG A 53 9.10 -0.02 8.13
C ARG A 53 10.01 -1.24 8.00
N GLY A 54 9.49 -2.44 8.21
CA GLY A 54 10.23 -3.69 8.03
C GLY A 54 10.19 -4.24 6.61
N LEU A 55 9.48 -3.57 5.70
CA LEU A 55 9.38 -3.99 4.30
C LEU A 55 10.62 -3.54 3.53
N ASP A 56 11.26 -4.48 2.85
CA ASP A 56 12.35 -4.16 1.91
C ASP A 56 11.72 -3.61 0.63
N LEU A 57 11.89 -2.31 0.37
CA LEU A 57 11.23 -1.55 -0.69
C LEU A 57 12.05 -1.52 -1.98
#